data_AF-A0AAE3L062-F1
#
_entry.id   AF-A0AAE3L062-F1
#
_cell.length_a   1.000
_cell.length_b   1.000
_cell.length_c   1.000
_cell.angle_alpha   90.00
_cell.angle_beta   90.00
_cell.angle_gamma   90.00
#
_symmetry.space_group_name_H-M   'P 1'
#
loop_
_entity.id
_entity.type
_entity.pdbx_description
1 polymer ?
#
loop_
_entity_poly.entity_id
_entity_poly.type
_entity_poly.pdbx_seq_one_letter_code
_entity_poly.pdbx_strand_id
1 'polypeptide(L)'
;MHMKYGDKIIYMEGIITEVKDGAVEIDFKGRLGHIKVPMRMLITDYPLEVGQEIGLNMSYLEVLSPEINEKYRSNLDRQKNR
;
A
#
# COMPACT_ATOMS: atom_id res chain seq x y z
N MET A 1 -2.03 -12.26 18.54
CA MET A 1 -1.20 -12.10 17.33
C MET A 1 -0.24 -10.97 17.60
N HIS A 2 0.97 -11.29 18.02
CA HIS A 2 2.07 -10.44 17.57
C HIS A 2 1.92 -10.47 16.03
N MET A 3 2.14 -9.35 15.31
CA MET A 3 2.96 -9.56 14.11
C MET A 3 4.06 -10.41 14.68
N LYS A 4 4.24 -11.65 14.27
CA LYS A 4 5.21 -12.51 14.95
C LYS A 4 6.61 -11.83 15.00
N TYR A 5 6.72 -10.72 14.26
CA TYR A 5 7.85 -9.86 13.97
C TYR A 5 7.63 -8.35 14.21
N GLY A 6 6.60 -7.91 14.93
CA GLY A 6 6.28 -6.47 15.01
C GLY A 6 7.05 -5.72 16.08
N ASP A 7 8.02 -4.89 15.69
CA ASP A 7 8.28 -3.59 16.34
C ASP A 7 9.15 -2.62 15.49
N LYS A 8 9.09 -1.31 15.81
CA LYS A 8 9.67 -0.10 15.14
C LYS A 8 8.99 0.40 13.87
N ILE A 9 8.42 1.62 13.96
CA ILE A 9 7.99 2.43 12.81
C ILE A 9 9.23 2.77 11.96
N ILE A 10 9.17 2.53 10.64
CA ILE A 10 10.30 2.72 9.72
C ILE A 10 9.97 3.86 8.77
N TYR A 11 10.79 4.90 8.79
CA TYR A 11 10.75 5.93 7.76
C TYR A 11 11.36 5.39 6.47
N MET A 12 10.64 5.53 5.36
CA MET A 12 11.07 5.09 4.03
C MET A 12 10.71 6.14 3.00
N GLU A 13 11.40 6.13 1.88
CA GLU A 13 11.18 7.09 0.80
C GLU A 13 10.77 6.35 -0.47
N GLY A 14 10.20 7.06 -1.43
CA GLY A 14 9.72 6.52 -2.71
C GLY A 14 9.76 7.56 -3.83
N ILE A 15 9.43 7.12 -5.04
CA ILE A 15 9.24 7.94 -6.23
C ILE A 15 7.91 7.56 -6.86
N ILE A 16 7.15 8.55 -7.32
CA ILE A 16 5.90 8.33 -8.04
C ILE A 16 6.23 7.85 -9.46
N THR A 17 5.71 6.68 -9.83
CA THR A 17 6.00 6.05 -11.15
C THR A 17 4.82 6.12 -12.11
N GLU A 18 3.60 6.07 -11.58
CA GLU A 18 2.40 6.25 -12.40
C GLU A 18 1.34 7.04 -11.63
N VAL A 19 0.73 8.00 -12.31
CA VAL A 19 -0.42 8.75 -11.81
C VAL A 19 -1.60 8.41 -12.71
N LYS A 20 -2.48 7.53 -12.23
CA LYS A 20 -3.76 7.23 -12.88
C LYS A 20 -4.88 8.00 -12.18
N ASP A 21 -5.98 8.26 -12.88
CA ASP A 21 -7.12 9.04 -12.35
C ASP A 21 -7.68 8.44 -11.05
N GLY A 22 -7.19 8.94 -9.92
CA GLY A 22 -7.63 8.58 -8.57
C GLY A 22 -6.67 7.73 -7.74
N ALA A 23 -5.58 7.23 -8.30
CA ALA A 23 -4.59 6.47 -7.55
C ALA A 23 -3.18 6.69 -8.09
N VAL A 24 -2.26 6.81 -7.15
CA VAL A 24 -0.85 7.00 -7.43
C VAL A 24 -0.14 5.71 -7.10
N GLU A 25 0.69 5.31 -8.04
CA GLU A 25 1.58 4.19 -7.86
C GLU A 25 2.92 4.76 -7.42
N ILE A 26 3.28 4.38 -6.20
CA ILE A 26 4.50 4.82 -5.55
C ILE A 26 5.44 3.63 -5.53
N ASP A 27 6.64 3.85 -6.02
CA ASP A 27 7.73 2.89 -5.93
C ASP A 27 8.70 3.31 -4.83
N PHE A 28 8.80 2.51 -3.77
CA PHE A 28 9.65 2.84 -2.63
C PHE A 28 11.15 2.74 -3.00
N LYS A 29 11.91 3.81 -2.71
CA LYS A 29 13.37 3.89 -2.84
C LYS A 29 13.99 2.77 -2.00
N GLY A 30 15.03 2.14 -2.55
CA GLY A 30 15.55 0.91 -1.97
C GLY A 30 14.78 -0.35 -2.37
N ARG A 31 13.81 -0.24 -3.31
CA ARG A 31 13.11 -1.35 -3.99
C ARG A 31 12.16 -2.15 -3.09
N LEU A 32 11.42 -1.49 -2.20
CA LEU A 32 10.52 -2.14 -1.23
C LEU A 32 9.15 -2.50 -1.80
N GLY A 33 8.95 -2.33 -3.11
CA GLY A 33 7.73 -2.65 -3.82
C GLY A 33 6.95 -1.41 -4.23
N HIS A 34 5.92 -1.65 -5.03
CA HIS A 34 4.97 -0.64 -5.41
C HIS A 34 3.76 -0.72 -4.49
N ILE A 35 3.29 0.43 -4.04
CA ILE A 35 1.99 0.53 -3.40
C ILE A 35 1.13 1.43 -4.27
N LYS A 36 -0.02 0.90 -4.64
CA LYS A 36 -1.06 1.74 -5.21
C LYS A 36 -1.82 2.37 -4.06
N VAL A 37 -1.59 3.66 -3.86
CA VAL A 37 -2.29 4.45 -2.85
C VAL A 37 -3.25 5.42 -3.53
N PRO A 38 -4.42 5.70 -2.93
CA PRO A 38 -5.30 6.75 -3.42
C PRO A 38 -4.59 8.11 -3.37
N MET A 39 -4.90 9.00 -4.32
CA MET A 39 -4.31 10.36 -4.35
C MET A 39 -4.48 11.12 -3.02
N ARG A 40 -5.59 10.91 -2.30
CA ARG A 40 -5.85 11.54 -0.99
C ARG A 40 -4.89 11.14 0.13
N MET A 41 -4.15 10.03 0.01
CA MET A 41 -3.13 9.65 0.99
C MET A 41 -1.84 10.49 0.84
N LEU A 42 -1.68 11.19 -0.28
CA LEU A 42 -0.57 12.09 -0.51
C LEU A 42 -0.90 13.47 0.06
N ILE A 43 -0.01 13.98 0.89
CA ILE A 43 -0.06 15.36 1.40
C ILE A 43 0.92 16.15 0.55
N THR A 44 0.41 17.03 -0.30
CA THR A 44 1.21 17.86 -1.20
C THR A 44 0.46 19.15 -1.53
N ASP A 45 1.19 20.26 -1.63
CA ASP A 45 0.68 21.54 -2.13
C ASP A 45 0.93 21.71 -3.65
N TYR A 46 1.56 20.70 -4.26
CA TYR A 46 2.01 20.72 -5.65
C TYR A 46 1.27 19.68 -6.50
N PRO A 47 1.09 19.92 -7.80
CA PRO A 47 0.57 18.92 -8.73
C PRO A 47 1.42 17.65 -8.71
N LEU A 48 0.74 16.49 -8.75
CA LEU A 48 1.38 15.19 -8.74
C LEU A 48 1.94 14.87 -10.11
N GLU A 49 3.25 14.63 -10.18
CA GLU A 49 3.96 14.32 -11.41
C GLU A 49 4.80 13.05 -11.27
N VAL A 50 4.95 12.34 -12.38
CA VAL A 50 5.80 11.15 -12.46
C VAL A 50 7.25 11.57 -12.27
N GLY A 51 7.95 10.93 -11.35
CA GLY A 51 9.34 11.23 -10.99
C GLY A 51 9.52 12.02 -9.69
N GLN A 52 8.43 12.45 -9.02
CA GLN A 52 8.52 13.14 -7.73
C GLN A 52 8.86 12.18 -6.58
N GLU A 53 9.71 12.62 -5.66
CA GLU A 53 10.08 11.86 -4.47
C GLU A 53 9.06 12.04 -3.33
N ILE A 54 8.77 10.97 -2.59
CA ILE A 54 7.85 10.94 -1.46
C ILE A 54 8.50 10.28 -0.24
N GLY A 55 8.03 10.63 0.96
CA GLY A 55 8.40 9.98 2.23
C GLY A 55 7.20 9.30 2.88
N LEU A 56 7.38 8.09 3.40
CA LEU A 56 6.38 7.29 4.10
C LEU A 56 6.97 6.67 5.37
N ASN A 57 6.34 6.94 6.51
CA ASN A 57 6.53 6.13 7.71
C ASN A 57 5.72 4.83 7.57
N MET A 58 6.36 3.77 7.08
CA MET A 58 5.74 2.46 6.96
C MET A 58 5.90 1.71 8.29
N SER A 59 4.81 1.18 8.80
CA SER A 59 4.89 0.06 9.73
C SER A 59 4.71 -1.22 8.92
N TYR A 60 3.70 -2.05 9.10
CA TYR A 60 3.57 -3.27 8.32
C TYR A 60 2.11 -3.74 8.24
N LEU A 61 1.82 -4.49 7.17
CA LEU A 61 0.59 -5.26 7.00
C LEU A 61 0.96 -6.75 7.00
N GLU A 62 0.80 -7.45 8.13
CA GLU A 62 1.02 -8.90 8.22
C GLU A 62 -0.30 -9.65 8.05
N VAL A 63 -0.29 -10.71 7.21
CA VAL A 63 -1.38 -11.69 7.16
C VAL A 63 -1.02 -12.85 8.06
N LEU A 64 -1.79 -13.01 9.13
CA LEU A 64 -1.34 -13.65 10.36
C LEU A 64 -1.55 -15.17 10.39
N SER A 65 -2.18 -15.76 9.36
CA SER A 65 -2.61 -17.16 9.38
C SER A 65 -2.73 -17.79 7.97
N PRO A 66 -2.45 -19.10 7.84
CA PRO A 66 -2.66 -19.87 6.61
C PRO A 66 -4.12 -20.25 6.37
N GLU A 67 -4.96 -20.16 7.38
CA GLU A 67 -6.39 -20.26 7.14
C GLU A 67 -6.80 -19.04 6.32
N ILE A 68 -7.19 -19.33 5.08
CA ILE A 68 -8.05 -18.42 4.35
C ILE A 68 -9.20 -18.18 5.28
N ASN A 69 -9.50 -16.91 5.51
CA ASN A 69 -10.76 -16.59 6.10
C ASN A 69 -11.81 -16.99 5.04
N GLU A 70 -12.27 -18.25 5.04
CA GLU A 70 -13.14 -18.81 3.99
C GLU A 70 -14.49 -18.12 4.01
N LYS A 71 -14.87 -17.65 5.20
CA LYS A 71 -15.90 -16.63 5.35
C LYS A 71 -15.57 -15.40 4.47
N TYR A 72 -14.38 -14.81 4.55
CA TYR A 72 -13.91 -13.68 3.71
C TYR A 72 -13.82 -13.99 2.21
N ARG A 73 -13.46 -15.23 1.85
CA ARG A 73 -13.29 -15.65 0.46
C ARG A 73 -14.61 -16.01 -0.24
N SER A 74 -15.49 -16.78 0.40
CA SER A 74 -16.87 -17.01 -0.06
C SER A 74 -17.64 -15.69 -0.25
N ASN A 75 -17.33 -14.72 0.61
CA ASN A 75 -17.84 -13.36 0.47
C ASN A 75 -17.25 -12.60 -0.73
N LEU A 76 -15.95 -12.72 -1.06
CA LEU A 76 -15.31 -12.18 -2.28
C LEU A 76 -15.86 -12.80 -3.58
N ASP A 77 -16.30 -14.06 -3.51
CA ASP A 77 -16.80 -14.83 -4.65
C ASP A 77 -18.31 -14.62 -4.91
N ARG A 78 -19.19 -14.55 -3.89
CA ARG A 78 -20.58 -14.05 -4.08
C ARG A 78 -20.59 -12.63 -4.67
N GLN A 79 -19.56 -11.83 -4.39
CA GLN A 79 -19.39 -10.46 -4.89
C GLN A 79 -18.89 -10.38 -6.34
N LYS A 80 -18.29 -11.45 -6.86
CA LYS A 80 -17.81 -11.57 -8.24
C LYS A 80 -18.75 -12.35 -9.17
N ASN A 81 -19.67 -13.15 -8.64
CA ASN A 81 -20.57 -14.04 -9.40
C ASN A 81 -21.98 -13.50 -9.62
N ARG A 82 -22.25 -12.29 -9.15
CA ARG A 82 -23.34 -11.47 -9.66
C ARG A 82 -22.82 -10.68 -10.86
#